data_AF-A0A0M6YIE3-F1
#
_entry.id   AF-A0A0M6YIE3-F1
#
_cell.length_a   1.000
_cell.length_b   1.000
_cell.length_c   1.000
_cell.angle_alpha   90.00
_cell.angle_beta   90.00
_cell.angle_gamma   90.00
#
_symmetry.space_group_name_H-M   'P 1'
#
loop_
_entity.id
_entity.type
_entity.pdbx_description
1 polymer ?
#
loop_
_entity_poly.entity_id
_entity_poly.type
_entity_poly.pdbx_seq_one_letter_code
_entity_poly.pdbx_strand_id
1 'polypeptide(L)'
;MIATVVLPLALLALTAWVVPWVLSKVLPEGVFWLLLIGVLSAVALTVVSALGFYVLYGQAGEAVLDAAPWHFVVLSARAALVWGPVMVLSLANIPKGWKEAVW
;
A
#
# COMPACT_ATOMS: atom_id res chain seq x y z
N MET A 1 -18.48 -13.98 -8.96
CA MET A 1 -18.75 -12.97 -7.91
C MET A 1 -17.73 -13.01 -6.77
N ILE A 2 -17.40 -14.17 -6.19
CA ILE A 2 -16.40 -14.22 -5.10
C ILE A 2 -14.99 -13.90 -5.63
N ALA A 3 -14.56 -14.52 -6.72
CA ALA A 3 -13.23 -14.28 -7.30
C ALA A 3 -12.96 -12.82 -7.70
N THR A 4 -13.99 -12.11 -8.18
CA THR A 4 -13.90 -10.69 -8.59
C THR A 4 -13.71 -9.73 -7.42
N VAL A 5 -14.00 -10.15 -6.19
CA VAL A 5 -13.82 -9.34 -4.97
C VAL A 5 -12.62 -9.85 -4.16
N VAL A 6 -12.46 -11.17 -4.04
CA VAL A 6 -11.40 -11.79 -3.26
C VAL A 6 -10.03 -11.51 -3.88
N LEU A 7 -9.89 -11.56 -5.21
CA LEU A 7 -8.60 -11.36 -5.86
C LEU A 7 -8.04 -9.93 -5.61
N PRO A 8 -8.80 -8.84 -5.82
CA PRO A 8 -8.33 -7.50 -5.47
C PRO A 8 -7.95 -7.35 -4.00
N LEU A 9 -8.78 -7.88 -3.08
CA LEU A 9 -8.49 -7.80 -1.64
C LEU A 9 -7.23 -8.56 -1.26
N ALA A 10 -7.04 -9.77 -1.81
CA ALA A 10 -5.84 -10.56 -1.58
C ALA A 10 -4.58 -9.86 -2.11
N LEU A 11 -4.66 -9.24 -3.29
CA LEU A 11 -3.55 -8.46 -3.85
C LEU A 11 -3.21 -7.25 -2.98
N LEU A 12 -4.21 -6.54 -2.46
CA LEU A 12 -3.98 -5.41 -1.55
C LEU A 12 -3.37 -5.88 -0.21
N ALA A 13 -3.88 -6.97 0.36
CA ALA A 13 -3.32 -7.58 1.57
C ALA A 13 -1.85 -7.97 1.39
N LEU A 14 -1.54 -8.65 0.27
CA LEU A 14 -0.18 -9.04 -0.08
C LEU A 14 0.71 -7.82 -0.29
N THR A 15 0.20 -6.77 -0.95
CA THR A 15 0.95 -5.53 -1.15
C THR A 15 1.28 -4.87 0.19
N ALA A 16 0.28 -4.72 1.07
CA ALA A 16 0.46 -4.15 2.41
C ALA A 16 1.48 -4.92 3.25
N TRP A 17 1.60 -6.24 3.06
CA TRP A 17 2.55 -7.08 3.76
C TRP A 17 3.95 -7.07 3.13
N VAL A 18 4.04 -7.27 1.83
CA VAL A 18 5.31 -7.53 1.11
C VAL A 18 6.09 -6.24 0.87
N VAL A 19 5.42 -5.12 0.56
CA VAL A 19 6.11 -3.88 0.23
C VAL A 19 7.02 -3.37 1.36
N PRO A 20 6.59 -3.29 2.63
CA PRO A 20 7.48 -2.90 3.72
C PRO A 20 8.73 -3.78 3.82
N TRP A 21 8.56 -5.09 3.65
CA TRP A 21 9.65 -6.06 3.72
C TRP A 21 10.63 -5.97 2.55
N VAL A 22 10.13 -5.68 1.34
CA VAL A 22 11.01 -5.46 0.18
C VAL A 22 11.81 -4.17 0.38
N LEU A 23 11.15 -3.09 0.80
CA LEU A 23 11.80 -1.81 1.05
C LEU A 23 12.86 -1.90 2.15
N SER A 24 12.62 -2.69 3.21
CA SER A 24 13.57 -2.88 4.30
C SER A 24 14.86 -3.61 3.92
N LYS A 25 14.91 -4.26 2.74
CA LYS A 25 16.14 -4.87 2.23
C LYS A 25 17.04 -3.88 1.49
N VAL A 26 16.46 -2.78 1.03
CA VAL A 26 17.14 -1.78 0.19
C VAL A 26 17.48 -0.54 1.00
N LEU A 27 16.61 -0.16 1.94
CA LEU A 27 16.81 1.00 2.80
C LEU A 27 17.64 0.64 4.06
N PRO A 28 18.40 1.59 4.61
CA PRO A 28 19.19 1.36 5.82
C PRO A 28 18.34 1.03 7.06
N GLU A 29 19.00 0.49 8.09
CA GLU A 29 18.42 0.28 9.42
C GLU A 29 18.25 1.63 10.16
N GLY A 30 17.30 1.69 11.11
CA GLY A 30 17.05 2.87 11.94
C GLY A 30 15.60 3.38 11.92
N VAL A 31 15.20 4.11 12.96
CA VAL A 31 13.81 4.54 13.15
C VAL A 31 13.35 5.49 12.06
N PHE A 32 14.20 6.44 11.64
CA PHE A 32 13.88 7.32 10.52
C PHE A 32 13.55 6.54 9.25
N TRP A 33 14.38 5.54 8.91
CA TRP A 33 14.17 4.71 7.73
C TRP A 33 12.94 3.82 7.87
N LEU A 34 12.65 3.33 9.08
CA LEU A 34 11.41 2.58 9.37
C LEU A 34 10.16 3.43 9.09
N LEU A 35 10.16 4.69 9.50
CA LEU A 35 9.07 5.63 9.21
C LEU A 35 8.96 5.89 7.71
N LEU A 36 10.09 6.09 7.01
CA LEU A 36 10.09 6.28 5.57
C LEU A 36 9.55 5.04 4.82
N ILE A 37 9.92 3.83 5.24
CA ILE A 37 9.38 2.57 4.71
C ILE A 37 7.85 2.56 4.89
N GLY A 38 7.34 2.99 6.04
CA GLY A 38 5.91 3.08 6.28
C GLY A 38 5.19 4.03 5.34
N VAL A 39 5.75 5.23 5.13
CA VAL A 39 5.19 6.23 4.20
C VAL A 39 5.23 5.72 2.76
N LEU A 40 6.37 5.17 2.31
CA LEU A 40 6.51 4.63 0.96
C LEU A 40 5.58 3.45 0.71
N SER A 41 5.40 2.58 1.71
CA SER A 41 4.44 1.48 1.65
C SER A 41 2.99 1.97 1.51
N ALA A 42 2.61 3.02 2.25
CA ALA A 42 1.28 3.63 2.16
C ALA A 42 1.03 4.25 0.77
N VAL A 43 2.05 4.93 0.22
CA VAL A 43 1.99 5.49 -1.14
C VAL A 43 1.86 4.37 -2.16
N ALA A 44 2.68 3.33 -2.07
CA ALA A 44 2.62 2.18 -2.98
C ALA A 44 1.24 1.50 -2.95
N LEU A 45 0.68 1.28 -1.75
CA LEU A 45 -0.64 0.69 -1.60
C LEU A 45 -1.75 1.59 -2.18
N THR A 46 -1.62 2.91 -2.02
CA THR A 46 -2.53 3.89 -2.63
C THR A 46 -2.46 3.82 -4.15
N VAL A 47 -1.26 3.77 -4.74
CA VAL A 47 -1.07 3.65 -6.19
C VAL A 47 -1.66 2.34 -6.72
N VAL A 48 -1.38 1.21 -6.07
CA VAL A 48 -1.92 -0.10 -6.46
C VAL A 48 -3.45 -0.11 -6.34
N SER A 49 -4.00 0.49 -5.29
CA SER A 49 -5.46 0.62 -5.13
C SER A 49 -6.07 1.50 -6.23
N ALA A 50 -5.43 2.60 -6.60
CA ALA A 50 -5.90 3.50 -7.64
C ALA A 50 -5.96 2.81 -9.00
N LEU A 51 -4.90 2.07 -9.35
CA LEU A 51 -4.88 1.26 -10.57
C LEU A 51 -5.96 0.18 -10.53
N GLY A 52 -6.13 -0.50 -9.40
CA GLY A 52 -7.18 -1.49 -9.21
C GLY A 52 -8.58 -0.91 -9.40
N PHE A 53 -8.89 0.21 -8.76
CA PHE A 53 -10.18 0.88 -8.92
C PHE A 53 -10.40 1.40 -10.34
N TYR A 54 -9.38 1.97 -10.97
CA TYR A 54 -9.47 2.42 -12.35
C TYR A 54 -9.85 1.27 -13.29
N VAL A 55 -9.18 0.12 -13.18
CA VAL A 55 -9.49 -1.07 -13.96
C VAL A 55 -10.89 -1.60 -13.67
N LEU A 56 -11.32 -1.62 -12.40
CA LEU A 56 -12.64 -2.08 -12.00
C LEU A 56 -13.78 -1.15 -12.45
N TYR A 57 -13.50 0.15 -12.61
CA TYR A 57 -14.46 1.12 -13.15
C TYR A 57 -14.70 0.95 -14.66
N GLY A 58 -13.77 0.31 -15.37
CA GLY A 58 -13.89 0.06 -16.81
C GLY A 58 -14.13 1.35 -17.60
N GLN A 59 -15.16 1.36 -18.46
CA GLN A 59 -15.51 2.52 -19.30
C GLN A 59 -15.94 3.75 -18.50
N ALA A 60 -16.42 3.59 -17.26
CA ALA A 60 -16.76 4.71 -16.40
C ALA A 60 -15.51 5.39 -15.80
N GLY A 61 -14.34 4.74 -15.85
CA GLY A 61 -13.11 5.24 -15.25
C GLY A 61 -12.63 6.54 -15.89
N GLU A 62 -12.67 6.63 -17.22
CA GLU A 62 -12.25 7.84 -17.95
C GLU A 62 -13.17 9.03 -17.66
N ALA A 63 -14.49 8.82 -17.68
CA ALA A 63 -15.45 9.87 -17.35
C ALA A 63 -15.26 10.42 -15.91
N VAL A 64 -14.91 9.55 -14.95
CA VAL A 64 -14.62 9.96 -13.58
C VAL A 64 -13.28 10.67 -13.47
N LEU A 65 -12.24 10.23 -14.20
CA LEU A 65 -10.96 10.92 -14.24
C LEU A 65 -11.10 12.34 -14.82
N ASP A 66 -11.87 12.50 -15.88
CA ASP A 66 -12.08 13.80 -16.52
C ASP A 66 -12.87 14.76 -15.63
N ALA A 67 -13.93 14.27 -14.97
CA ALA A 67 -14.77 15.10 -14.11
C ALA A 67 -14.14 15.37 -12.72
N ALA A 68 -13.39 14.40 -12.19
CA ALA A 68 -12.85 14.43 -10.83
C ALA A 68 -11.52 13.67 -10.74
N PRO A 69 -10.41 14.22 -11.26
CA PRO A 69 -9.12 13.52 -11.34
C PRO A 69 -8.58 13.12 -9.95
N TRP A 70 -8.96 13.86 -8.90
CA TRP A 70 -8.57 13.55 -7.53
C TRP A 70 -9.38 12.44 -6.86
N HIS A 71 -10.48 12.00 -7.49
CA HIS A 71 -11.38 11.00 -6.92
C HIS A 71 -10.65 9.69 -6.62
N PHE A 72 -9.91 9.16 -7.59
CA PHE A 72 -9.16 7.91 -7.42
C PHE A 72 -8.05 8.05 -6.38
N VAL A 73 -7.43 9.22 -6.25
CA VAL A 73 -6.39 9.46 -5.23
C VAL A 73 -6.99 9.35 -3.82
N VAL A 74 -8.08 10.09 -3.56
CA VAL A 74 -8.73 10.10 -2.24
C VAL A 74 -9.38 8.76 -1.91
N LEU A 75 -10.07 8.15 -2.89
CA LEU A 75 -10.68 6.83 -2.75
C LEU A 75 -9.63 5.78 -2.36
N SER A 76 -8.50 5.80 -3.07
CA SER A 76 -7.43 4.83 -2.88
C SER A 76 -6.67 5.04 -1.58
N ALA A 77 -6.47 6.29 -1.16
CA ALA A 77 -5.88 6.59 0.14
C ALA A 77 -6.76 6.05 1.28
N ARG A 78 -8.08 6.22 1.20
CA ARG A 78 -9.03 5.66 2.18
C ARG A 78 -9.02 4.14 2.16
N ALA A 79 -8.97 3.52 0.99
CA ALA A 79 -8.86 2.07 0.87
C ALA A 79 -7.55 1.53 1.45
N ALA A 80 -6.43 2.22 1.23
CA ALA A 80 -5.12 1.87 1.79
C ALA A 80 -5.14 1.88 3.33
N LEU A 81 -5.87 2.82 3.96
CA LEU A 81 -6.02 2.87 5.42
C LEU A 81 -6.68 1.62 6.01
N VAL A 82 -7.58 0.95 5.27
CA VAL A 82 -8.20 -0.31 5.70
C VAL A 82 -7.15 -1.40 5.94
N TRP A 83 -6.09 -1.39 5.15
CA TRP A 83 -4.96 -2.31 5.24
C TRP A 83 -3.83 -1.79 6.13
N GLY A 84 -3.98 -0.59 6.70
CA GLY A 84 -3.03 0.02 7.63
C GLY A 84 -2.58 -0.93 8.75
N PRO A 85 -3.47 -1.65 9.44
CA PRO A 85 -3.08 -2.61 10.47
C PRO A 85 -2.16 -3.72 9.96
N VAL A 86 -2.42 -4.28 8.77
CA VAL A 86 -1.58 -5.34 8.16
C VAL A 86 -0.19 -4.79 7.83
N MET A 87 -0.14 -3.58 7.27
CA MET A 87 1.12 -2.91 6.95
C MET A 87 1.92 -2.59 8.22
N VAL A 88 1.27 -2.13 9.28
CA VAL A 88 1.90 -1.86 10.59
C VAL A 88 2.46 -3.14 11.21
N LEU A 89 1.74 -4.27 11.12
CA LEU A 89 2.25 -5.56 11.60
C LEU A 89 3.50 -6.01 10.81
N SER A 90 3.52 -5.81 9.49
CA SER A 90 4.70 -6.07 8.67
C SER A 90 5.88 -5.19 9.08
N LEU A 91 5.66 -3.87 9.23
CA LEU A 91 6.67 -2.91 9.69
C LEU A 91 7.23 -3.26 11.07
N ALA A 92 6.36 -3.62 12.03
CA ALA A 92 6.75 -3.95 13.40
C ALA A 92 7.66 -5.18 13.48
N ASN A 93 7.68 -6.02 12.44
CA ASN A 93 8.55 -7.18 12.38
C ASN A 93 9.96 -6.86 11.85
N ILE A 94 10.17 -5.71 11.19
CA ILE A 94 11.44 -5.32 10.56
C ILE A 94 12.58 -5.17 11.60
N PRO A 95 12.42 -4.48 12.75
CA PRO A 95 13.52 -4.24 13.68
C PRO A 95 14.12 -5.52 14.28
N LYS A 96 13.39 -6.64 14.26
CA LYS A 96 13.89 -7.94 14.76
C LYS A 96 15.08 -8.46 13.96
N GLY A 97 15.27 -7.98 12.73
CA GLY A 97 16.36 -8.39 11.85
C GLY A 97 17.56 -7.46 11.83
N TRP A 98 17.52 -6.34 12.58
CA TRP A 98 18.60 -5.35 12.56
C TRP A 98 19.87 -5.90 13.18
N LYS A 99 21.00 -5.66 12.52
CA LYS A 99 22.32 -6.08 12.99
C LYS A 99 23.00 -5.01 13.81
N GLU A 100 22.70 -3.74 13.53
CA GLU A 100 23.26 -2.60 14.22
C GLU A 100 22.20 -1.95 15.12
N ALA A 101 22.64 -1.46 16.28
CA ALA A 101 21.77 -0.71 17.18
C ALA A 101 21.63 0.72 16.65
N VAL A 102 20.74 0.90 15.67
CA VAL A 102 20.43 2.20 15.07
C VAL A 102 19.15 2.73 15.72
N TRP A 103 19.28 3.83 16.47
CA TRP A 103 18.18 4.50 17.18
C TRP A 103 17.49 5.55 16.30
#